data_AF-A0A7T8EE21-F1
#
_entry.id   AF-A0A7T8EE21-F1
#
_cell.length_a   1.000
_cell.length_b   1.000
_cell.length_c   1.000
_cell.angle_alpha   90.00
_cell.angle_beta   90.00
_cell.angle_gamma   90.00
#
_symmetry.space_group_name_H-M   'P 1'
#
loop_
_entity.id
_entity.type
_entity.pdbx_description
1 polymer ?
#
loop_
_entity_poly.entity_id
_entity_poly.type
_entity_poly.pdbx_seq_one_letter_code
_entity_poly.pdbx_strand_id
1 'polypeptide(L)'
;MRFLLLIVVLLNQFACVAIESKSTSDFFTPLIFSCLNAYAASGDGKDIEEVDRVYVVYVDSDEFVDVFFSHGDTGSFEDRKDDYKGILSCSGVLDDGFNIYRLRNPHMSEYFIDTRGVGNGVINVDTCGVAKERMYFFESGKVFYQGEKIFYCH
;
A
#
# COMPACT_ATOMS: atom_id res chain seq x y z
N MET A 1 15.15 54.22 42.55
CA MET A 1 16.26 53.23 42.51
C MET A 1 15.69 51.91 42.02
N ARG A 2 16.17 51.42 40.87
CA ARG A 2 15.79 50.12 40.30
C ARG A 2 16.45 49.01 41.10
N PHE A 3 15.67 48.07 41.63
CA PHE A 3 16.18 46.86 42.27
C PHE A 3 16.08 45.69 41.28
N LEU A 4 17.24 45.08 41.02
CA LEU A 4 17.40 43.80 40.32
C LEU A 4 16.67 42.68 41.07
N LEU A 5 16.00 41.81 40.32
CA LEU A 5 15.74 40.43 40.73
C LEU A 5 15.91 39.52 39.51
N LEU A 6 17.13 38.99 39.41
CA LEU A 6 17.51 37.77 38.71
C LEU A 6 17.17 36.60 39.64
N ILE A 7 16.41 35.60 39.17
CA ILE A 7 16.36 34.17 39.58
C ILE A 7 15.45 33.50 38.52
N VAL A 8 16.01 32.84 37.50
CA VAL A 8 16.28 31.39 37.44
C VAL A 8 15.02 30.52 37.61
N VAL A 9 14.42 30.15 36.47
CA VAL A 9 13.71 28.88 36.18
C VAL A 9 13.81 28.73 34.64
N LEU A 10 14.85 28.12 34.04
CA LEU A 10 15.14 26.69 33.98
C LEU A 10 13.88 25.84 33.82
N LEU A 11 13.60 25.45 32.57
CA LEU A 11 12.86 24.26 32.10
C LEU A 11 11.92 24.65 30.95
N ASN A 12 12.45 24.62 29.73
CA ASN A 12 11.75 24.05 28.57
C ASN A 12 12.83 23.65 27.56
N GLN A 13 13.68 22.73 28.00
CA GLN A 13 14.36 21.81 27.10
C GLN A 13 13.30 20.84 26.59
N PHE A 14 12.41 21.30 25.72
CA PHE A 14 11.78 20.40 24.77
C PHE A 14 12.83 20.11 23.72
N ALA A 15 13.74 19.21 24.08
CA ALA A 15 14.32 18.31 23.11
C ALA A 15 13.13 17.62 22.44
N CYS A 16 12.69 18.16 21.31
CA CYS A 16 12.08 17.34 20.29
C CYS A 16 13.15 16.32 19.95
N VAL A 17 13.06 15.15 20.59
CA VAL A 17 13.66 13.94 20.08
C VAL A 17 12.93 13.72 18.77
N ALA A 18 13.46 14.29 17.69
CA ALA A 18 13.23 13.79 16.36
C ALA A 18 13.76 12.36 16.40
N ILE A 19 12.85 11.43 16.66
CA ILE A 19 13.06 10.04 16.29
C ILE A 19 13.13 10.12 14.77
N GLU A 20 14.35 10.26 14.24
CA GLU A 20 14.65 9.80 12.89
C GLU A 20 14.35 8.30 12.92
N SER A 21 13.09 7.95 12.66
CA SER A 21 12.77 6.60 12.25
C SER A 21 13.58 6.42 10.98
N LYS A 22 14.63 5.60 11.10
CA LYS A 22 15.43 5.16 9.98
C LYS A 22 14.47 4.38 9.08
N SER A 23 13.78 5.09 8.19
CA SER A 23 12.89 4.52 7.20
C SER A 23 13.80 3.78 6.22
N THR A 24 14.11 2.54 6.54
CA THR A 24 14.37 1.55 5.51
C THR A 24 13.10 1.51 4.69
N SER A 25 13.06 2.24 3.57
CA SER A 25 11.87 2.32 2.73
C SER A 25 11.53 0.90 2.29
N ASP A 26 10.34 0.42 2.66
CA ASP A 26 9.89 -0.91 2.27
C ASP A 26 9.84 -1.00 0.73
N PHE A 27 10.32 -2.13 0.18
CA PHE A 27 10.48 -2.32 -1.27
C PHE A 27 9.18 -2.11 -2.05
N PHE A 28 8.02 -2.43 -1.47
CA PHE A 28 6.73 -2.32 -2.15
C PHE A 28 6.08 -0.94 -1.99
N THR A 29 6.59 -0.10 -1.09
CA THR A 29 6.04 1.26 -0.90
C THR A 29 5.99 2.06 -2.21
N PRO A 30 7.07 2.11 -3.04
CA PRO A 30 7.02 2.78 -4.34
C PRO A 30 6.01 2.17 -5.33
N LEU A 31 5.79 0.84 -5.28
CA LEU A 31 4.83 0.15 -6.14
C LEU A 31 3.40 0.56 -5.79
N ILE A 32 3.08 0.59 -4.49
CA ILE A 32 1.78 1.04 -3.99
C ILE A 32 1.46 2.45 -4.47
N PHE A 33 2.41 3.38 -4.31
CA PHE A 33 2.21 4.77 -4.78
C PHE A 33 2.14 4.89 -6.29
N SER A 34 2.83 4.02 -7.04
CA SER A 34 2.72 3.99 -8.51
C SER A 34 1.29 3.64 -8.96
N CYS A 35 0.65 2.67 -8.31
CA CYS A 35 -0.74 2.32 -8.56
C CYS A 35 -1.70 3.47 -8.22
N LEU A 36 -1.52 4.13 -7.06
CA LEU A 36 -2.35 5.27 -6.66
C LEU A 36 -2.22 6.44 -7.64
N ASN A 37 -1.00 6.75 -8.09
CA ASN A 37 -0.76 7.80 -9.06
C ASN A 37 -1.41 7.49 -10.41
N ALA A 38 -1.34 6.24 -10.88
CA ALA A 38 -2.00 5.81 -12.11
C ALA A 38 -3.53 5.91 -12.00
N TYR A 39 -4.09 5.58 -10.83
CA TYR A 39 -5.54 5.69 -10.60
C TYR A 39 -6.00 7.14 -10.49
N ALA A 40 -5.25 8.00 -9.81
CA ALA A 40 -5.54 9.43 -9.79
C ALA A 40 -5.50 10.03 -11.21
N ALA A 41 -4.56 9.59 -12.05
CA ALA A 41 -4.44 10.03 -13.44
C ALA A 41 -5.58 9.54 -14.35
N SER A 42 -6.31 8.47 -13.98
CA SER A 42 -7.45 7.99 -14.77
C SER A 42 -8.70 8.87 -14.65
N GLY A 43 -8.75 9.75 -13.65
CA GLY A 43 -9.90 10.63 -13.37
C GLY A 43 -10.95 10.04 -12.42
N ASP A 44 -10.78 8.79 -11.98
CA ASP A 44 -11.72 8.07 -11.11
C ASP A 44 -11.27 7.94 -9.64
N GLY A 45 -10.10 8.48 -9.28
CA GLY A 45 -9.46 8.39 -7.95
C GLY A 45 -10.17 9.07 -6.78
N LYS A 46 -11.47 9.34 -6.87
CA LYS A 46 -12.27 10.06 -5.85
C LYS A 46 -12.42 9.29 -4.54
N ASP A 47 -12.29 7.97 -4.57
CA ASP A 47 -12.43 7.09 -3.41
C ASP A 47 -11.10 6.62 -2.83
N ILE A 48 -9.96 7.16 -3.31
CA ILE A 48 -8.64 6.88 -2.72
C ILE A 48 -8.57 7.27 -1.25
N GLU A 49 -9.30 8.33 -0.85
CA GLU A 49 -9.33 8.79 0.55
C GLU A 49 -10.02 7.81 1.50
N GLU A 50 -10.83 6.88 0.97
CA GLU A 50 -11.50 5.84 1.75
C GLU A 50 -10.57 4.65 2.04
N VAL A 51 -9.42 4.54 1.36
CA VAL A 51 -8.50 3.40 1.54
C VAL A 51 -7.94 3.38 2.97
N ASP A 52 -8.13 2.28 3.67
CA ASP A 52 -7.50 2.03 4.99
C ASP A 52 -6.55 0.81 4.98
N ARG A 53 -6.60 -0.02 3.93
CA ARG A 53 -5.76 -1.20 3.76
C ARG A 53 -5.19 -1.32 2.36
N VAL A 54 -3.95 -1.83 2.29
CA VAL A 54 -3.30 -2.23 1.04
C VAL A 54 -2.71 -3.62 1.20
N TYR A 55 -2.94 -4.45 0.19
CA TYR A 55 -2.41 -5.81 0.08
C TYR A 55 -1.51 -5.89 -1.13
N VAL A 56 -0.32 -6.46 -0.95
CA VAL A 56 0.63 -6.70 -2.04
C VAL A 56 0.89 -8.19 -2.14
N VAL A 57 0.45 -8.79 -3.24
CA VAL A 57 0.61 -10.21 -3.53
C VAL A 57 1.69 -10.41 -4.58
N TYR A 58 2.63 -11.31 -4.33
CA TYR A 58 3.77 -11.59 -5.21
C TYR A 58 4.26 -13.04 -5.03
N VAL A 59 5.04 -13.54 -5.99
CA VAL A 59 5.66 -14.88 -5.94
C VAL A 59 7.16 -14.71 -6.16
N ASP A 60 7.99 -15.39 -5.36
CA ASP A 60 9.46 -15.18 -5.40
C ASP A 60 10.10 -15.52 -6.77
N SER A 61 9.52 -16.45 -7.52
CA SER A 61 10.01 -16.90 -8.82
C SER A 61 9.50 -16.07 -9.99
N ASP A 62 8.52 -15.20 -9.76
CA ASP A 62 7.82 -14.47 -10.80
C ASP A 62 7.94 -12.96 -10.57
N GLU A 63 8.06 -12.21 -11.66
CA GLU A 63 8.13 -10.75 -11.60
C GLU A 63 6.73 -10.12 -11.42
N PHE A 64 5.67 -10.93 -11.36
CA PHE A 64 4.30 -10.44 -11.20
C PHE A 64 4.03 -9.97 -9.77
N VAL A 65 3.40 -8.80 -9.66
CA VAL A 65 2.91 -8.24 -8.40
C VAL A 65 1.50 -7.71 -8.59
N ASP A 66 0.60 -8.11 -7.70
CA ASP A 66 -0.75 -7.56 -7.59
C ASP A 66 -0.84 -6.69 -6.33
N VAL A 67 -1.40 -5.50 -6.48
CA VAL A 67 -1.67 -4.56 -5.39
C VAL A 67 -3.17 -4.31 -5.30
N PHE A 68 -3.75 -4.58 -4.14
CA PHE A 68 -5.18 -4.40 -3.86
C PHE A 68 -5.38 -3.38 -2.74
N PHE A 69 -6.34 -2.48 -2.95
CA PHE A 69 -6.67 -1.41 -2.02
C PHE A 69 -8.10 -1.57 -1.58
N SER A 70 -8.35 -1.49 -0.27
CA SER A 70 -9.67 -1.66 0.32
C SER A 70 -9.93 -0.71 1.48
N HIS A 71 -11.21 -0.63 1.81
CA HIS A 71 -11.74 -0.09 3.05
C HIS A 71 -12.41 -1.21 3.85
N GLY A 72 -12.28 -1.20 5.18
CA GLY A 72 -13.10 -2.03 6.06
C GLY A 72 -12.64 -3.48 6.24
N ASP A 73 -11.41 -3.81 5.84
CA ASP A 73 -10.79 -5.12 6.09
C ASP A 73 -10.27 -5.23 7.55
N THR A 74 -10.48 -6.39 8.19
CA THR A 74 -10.03 -6.61 9.59
C THR A 74 -8.76 -7.46 9.73
N GLY A 75 -8.05 -7.72 8.63
CA GLY A 75 -6.70 -8.31 8.66
C GLY A 75 -6.63 -9.78 8.24
N SER A 76 -7.74 -10.40 7.85
CA SER A 76 -7.79 -11.66 7.12
C SER A 76 -8.84 -11.53 6.00
N PHE A 77 -8.67 -12.15 4.83
CA PHE A 77 -9.68 -12.11 3.75
C PHE A 77 -11.07 -12.61 4.19
N GLU A 78 -11.11 -13.36 5.30
CA GLU A 78 -12.29 -14.01 5.84
C GLU A 78 -13.11 -13.08 6.74
N ASP A 79 -12.47 -12.08 7.37
CA ASP A 79 -13.13 -11.17 8.32
C ASP A 79 -13.21 -9.75 7.75
N ARG A 80 -14.44 -9.33 7.41
CA ARG A 80 -14.75 -8.02 6.81
C ARG A 80 -15.77 -7.28 7.67
N LYS A 81 -15.60 -5.96 7.79
CA LYS A 81 -16.65 -5.09 8.35
C LYS A 81 -17.83 -5.00 7.38
N ASP A 82 -18.98 -4.58 7.90
CA ASP A 82 -20.21 -4.38 7.12
C ASP A 82 -20.04 -3.34 6.00
N ASP A 83 -19.09 -2.41 6.15
CA ASP A 83 -18.79 -1.35 5.19
C ASP A 83 -17.62 -1.69 4.25
N TYR A 84 -17.21 -2.96 4.16
CA TYR A 84 -16.12 -3.38 3.30
C TYR A 84 -16.30 -2.98 1.83
N LYS A 85 -15.23 -2.44 1.23
CA LYS A 85 -15.21 -2.06 -0.20
C LYS A 85 -13.83 -2.30 -0.81
N GLY A 86 -13.81 -2.94 -1.98
CA GLY A 86 -12.61 -2.99 -2.82
C GLY A 86 -12.52 -1.72 -3.66
N ILE A 87 -11.47 -0.93 -3.49
CA ILE A 87 -11.35 0.40 -4.12
C ILE A 87 -10.55 0.33 -5.41
N LEU A 88 -9.40 -0.36 -5.38
CA LEU A 88 -8.51 -0.42 -6.53
C LEU A 88 -7.83 -1.79 -6.62
N SER A 89 -7.76 -2.32 -7.82
CA SER A 89 -6.94 -3.47 -8.18
C SER A 89 -5.95 -3.06 -9.24
N CYS A 90 -4.67 -3.26 -8.96
CA CYS A 90 -3.54 -2.85 -9.78
C CYS A 90 -2.60 -4.06 -9.95
N SER A 91 -2.30 -4.45 -11.18
CA SER A 91 -1.37 -5.53 -11.46
C SER A 91 -0.21 -5.02 -12.31
N GLY A 92 0.99 -5.44 -11.96
CA GLY A 92 2.21 -5.04 -12.67
C GLY A 92 3.27 -6.13 -12.69
N VAL A 93 4.32 -5.87 -13.48
CA VAL A 93 5.52 -6.71 -13.59
C VAL A 93 6.73 -5.91 -13.13
N LEU A 94 7.62 -6.56 -12.39
CA LEU A 94 8.93 -6.06 -11.97
C LEU A 94 9.97 -6.29 -13.08
N ASP A 95 10.05 -5.38 -14.04
CA ASP A 95 11.01 -5.39 -15.17
C ASP A 95 11.66 -4.01 -15.29
N ASP A 96 12.89 -3.86 -14.78
CA ASP A 96 13.61 -2.59 -14.65
C ASP A 96 12.77 -1.46 -14.00
N GLY A 97 11.88 -1.84 -13.10
CA GLY A 97 10.88 -0.96 -12.50
C GLY A 97 9.55 -1.69 -12.34
N PHE A 98 8.53 -0.99 -11.86
CA PHE A 98 7.18 -1.55 -11.75
C PHE A 98 6.31 -1.06 -12.91
N ASN A 99 6.05 -1.95 -13.85
CA ASN A 99 5.25 -1.67 -15.04
C ASN A 99 3.81 -2.14 -14.82
N ILE A 100 2.89 -1.20 -14.64
CA ILE A 100 1.45 -1.47 -14.47
C ILE A 100 0.87 -1.91 -15.82
N TYR A 101 0.28 -3.09 -15.87
CA TYR A 101 -0.41 -3.58 -17.07
C TYR A 101 -1.92 -3.72 -16.88
N ARG A 102 -2.41 -3.79 -15.63
CA ARG A 102 -3.84 -3.73 -15.34
C ARG A 102 -4.15 -2.79 -14.20
N LEU A 103 -5.20 -2.02 -14.36
CA LEU A 103 -5.71 -1.11 -13.35
C LEU A 103 -7.22 -1.01 -13.48
N ARG A 104 -7.96 -1.26 -12.40
CA ARG A 104 -9.42 -1.14 -12.37
C ARG A 104 -9.96 -0.87 -10.97
N ASN A 105 -11.13 -0.25 -10.92
CA ASN A 105 -11.99 -0.34 -9.74
C ASN A 105 -12.70 -1.71 -9.76
N PRO A 106 -12.58 -2.55 -8.72
CA PRO A 106 -13.18 -3.88 -8.69
C PRO A 106 -14.71 -3.92 -8.88
N HIS A 107 -15.40 -2.81 -8.61
CA HIS A 107 -16.85 -2.68 -8.80
C HIS A 107 -17.25 -2.24 -10.22
N MET A 108 -16.29 -1.95 -11.08
CA MET A 108 -16.52 -1.57 -12.47
C MET A 108 -16.12 -2.70 -13.42
N SER A 109 -16.84 -2.84 -14.53
CA SER A 109 -16.52 -3.82 -15.57
C SER A 109 -15.35 -3.39 -16.46
N GLU A 110 -15.06 -2.09 -16.53
CA GLU A 110 -14.05 -1.51 -17.40
C GLU A 110 -12.71 -1.35 -16.68
N TYR A 111 -11.62 -1.53 -17.45
CA TYR A 111 -10.27 -1.29 -16.99
C TYR A 111 -9.83 0.13 -17.36
N PHE A 112 -9.17 0.81 -16.43
CA PHE A 112 -8.48 2.07 -16.71
C PHE A 112 -7.20 1.82 -17.51
N ILE A 113 -6.53 0.70 -17.22
CA ILE A 113 -5.36 0.20 -17.94
C ILE A 113 -5.60 -1.29 -18.16
N ASP A 114 -5.48 -1.76 -19.39
CA ASP A 114 -5.47 -3.19 -19.74
C ASP A 114 -4.54 -3.44 -20.93
N THR A 115 -3.29 -3.78 -20.63
CA THR A 115 -2.29 -4.15 -21.63
C THR A 115 -2.47 -5.61 -21.99
N ARG A 116 -2.97 -5.84 -23.21
CA ARG A 116 -3.20 -7.19 -23.74
C ARG A 116 -1.89 -7.97 -23.87
N GLY A 117 -1.94 -9.27 -23.56
CA GLY A 117 -0.82 -10.21 -23.77
C GLY A 117 0.13 -10.37 -22.58
N VAL A 118 -0.04 -9.59 -21.51
CA VAL A 118 0.63 -9.80 -20.23
C VAL A 118 -0.26 -10.68 -19.35
N GLY A 119 0.32 -11.65 -18.63
CA GLY A 119 -0.39 -12.64 -17.81
C GLY A 119 -1.43 -12.04 -16.86
N ASN A 120 -2.37 -12.86 -16.36
CA ASN A 120 -3.59 -12.36 -15.72
C ASN A 120 -3.42 -11.87 -14.25
N GLY A 121 -2.23 -11.51 -13.77
CA GLY A 121 -1.97 -11.28 -12.34
C GLY A 121 -1.36 -12.48 -11.65
N VAL A 122 -0.73 -12.28 -10.50
CA VAL A 122 -0.21 -13.32 -9.59
C VAL A 122 -1.29 -14.36 -9.29
N ILE A 123 -2.53 -13.91 -9.11
CA ILE A 123 -3.70 -14.77 -8.80
C ILE A 123 -4.09 -15.71 -9.96
N ASN A 124 -3.64 -15.43 -11.20
CA ASN A 124 -4.01 -16.21 -12.38
C ASN A 124 -2.81 -16.77 -13.16
N VAL A 125 -1.58 -16.47 -12.77
CA VAL A 125 -0.46 -17.30 -13.18
C VAL A 125 -0.64 -18.61 -12.41
N ASP A 126 -0.52 -19.73 -13.11
CA ASP A 126 -0.53 -21.07 -12.54
C ASP A 126 0.76 -21.24 -11.71
N THR A 127 0.90 -20.44 -10.65
CA THR A 127 2.12 -20.38 -9.85
C THR A 127 2.13 -21.61 -8.95
N CYS A 128 2.65 -22.71 -9.49
CA CYS A 128 3.25 -23.77 -8.69
C CYS A 128 4.40 -23.15 -7.89
N GLY A 129 4.10 -22.53 -6.75
CA GLY A 129 5.03 -21.71 -5.98
C GLY A 129 4.49 -21.26 -4.63
N VAL A 130 5.30 -20.46 -3.95
CA VAL A 130 4.97 -19.85 -2.66
C VAL A 130 4.51 -18.42 -2.92
N ALA A 131 3.20 -18.19 -2.97
CA ALA A 131 2.66 -16.84 -3.05
C ALA A 131 2.75 -16.17 -1.68
N LYS A 132 3.11 -14.90 -1.65
CA LYS A 132 3.23 -14.10 -0.44
C LYS A 132 2.30 -12.91 -0.55
N GLU A 133 1.67 -12.59 0.56
CA GLU A 133 0.84 -11.41 0.70
C GLU A 133 1.38 -10.56 1.83
N ARG A 134 1.67 -9.30 1.54
CA ARG A 134 1.96 -8.29 2.55
C ARG A 134 0.76 -7.39 2.77
N MET A 135 0.51 -7.05 4.02
CA MET A 135 -0.55 -6.13 4.41
C MET A 135 0.05 -4.84 4.98
N TYR A 136 -0.57 -3.73 4.59
CA TYR A 136 -0.22 -2.39 5.02
C TYR A 136 -1.48 -1.64 5.48
N PHE A 137 -1.33 -0.81 6.51
CA PHE A 137 -2.29 0.24 6.79
C PHE A 137 -2.00 1.45 5.91
N PHE A 138 -3.05 2.08 5.39
CA PHE A 138 -2.96 3.32 4.66
C PHE A 138 -3.59 4.44 5.47
N GLU A 139 -2.77 5.38 5.93
CA GLU A 139 -3.25 6.50 6.75
C GLU A 139 -2.55 7.79 6.33
N SER A 140 -3.33 8.83 6.02
CA SER A 140 -2.82 10.17 5.69
C SER A 140 -1.75 10.15 4.58
N GLY A 141 -1.97 9.35 3.53
CA GLY A 141 -1.05 9.22 2.41
C GLY A 141 0.25 8.50 2.73
N LYS A 142 0.30 7.73 3.83
CA LYS A 142 1.44 6.91 4.24
C LYS A 142 1.03 5.45 4.32
N VAL A 143 1.98 4.56 4.00
CA VAL A 143 1.84 3.12 4.16
C VAL A 143 2.61 2.63 5.37
N PHE A 144 1.99 1.77 6.17
CA PHE A 144 2.59 1.17 7.36
C PHE A 144 2.51 -0.34 7.27
N TYR A 145 3.64 -0.99 7.03
CA TYR A 145 3.73 -2.45 6.97
C TYR A 145 3.24 -3.09 8.28
N GLN A 146 2.38 -4.12 8.16
CA GLN A 146 1.80 -4.82 9.31
C GLN A 146 2.23 -6.28 9.40
N GLY A 147 2.47 -6.93 8.26
CA GLY A 147 2.81 -8.34 8.25
C GLY A 147 2.79 -8.96 6.86
N GLU A 148 3.28 -10.20 6.80
CA GLU A 148 3.34 -11.01 5.59
C GLU A 148 2.76 -12.39 5.89
N LYS A 149 1.93 -12.89 4.98
CA LYS A 149 1.40 -14.25 4.99
C LYS A 149 1.93 -15.00 3.79
N ILE A 150 2.29 -16.26 4.02
CA ILE A 150 2.83 -17.16 3.02
C ILE A 150 1.76 -18.20 2.67
N PHE A 151 1.45 -18.30 1.38
CA PHE A 151 0.53 -19.28 0.80
C PHE A 151 1.32 -20.30 0.00
N TYR A 152 1.19 -21.57 0.38
CA TYR A 152 1.78 -22.68 -0.36
C TYR A 152 0.74 -23.20 -1.34
N CYS A 153 0.98 -23.03 -2.64
CA CYS A 153 0.18 -23.69 -3.67
C CYS A 153 0.57 -25.18 -3.69
N HIS A 154 -0.42 -26.08 -3.61
CA HIS A 154 -0.26 -27.54 -3.65
C HIS A 154 -0.60 -28.11 -5.02
#